data_AF-A0A7S2J5F0-F1
#
_entry.id   AF-A0A7S2J5F0-F1
#
_cell.length_a   1.000
_cell.length_b   1.000
_cell.length_c   1.000
_cell.angle_alpha   90.00
_cell.angle_beta   90.00
_cell.angle_gamma   90.00
#
_symmetry.space_group_name_H-M   'P 1'
#
loop_
_entity.id
_entity.type
_entity.pdbx_description
1 polymer ?
#
loop_
_entity_poly.entity_id
_entity_poly.type
_entity_poly.pdbx_seq_one_letter_code
_entity_poly.pdbx_strand_id
1 'polypeptide(L)'
;GYGAAELAAGGVSTMEMYDGGYTLAEMKLASVTAVGPLLAGGVPAEAMRSAGFTAQELRLGGCPADAAFLGGFTQAELKAGGYDPKHMSALGLRPGELLEMGYEVEDFLHAGYCARELYEADDDYDGVTTEELLAAGFSKREVDTLGKSMTALRGHSPAELRRFGFAAAELKGGGFSLPEVREAGYSLAELCEGGYSWKQCVVSLKATYAELIEAGFVGARGQDMRP
;
A
#
# COMPACT_ATOMS: atom_id res chain seq x y z
N GLY A 1 20.77 -28.94 -29.67
CA GLY A 1 19.64 -28.42 -28.89
C GLY A 1 19.39 -27.00 -29.35
N TYR A 2 18.13 -26.56 -29.35
CA TYR A 2 17.78 -25.17 -29.66
C TYR A 2 18.28 -24.24 -28.55
N GLY A 3 18.64 -23.00 -28.88
CA GLY A 3 18.95 -21.97 -27.89
C GLY A 3 17.67 -21.38 -27.26
N ALA A 4 17.77 -20.83 -26.04
CA ALA A 4 16.63 -20.17 -25.38
C ALA A 4 16.03 -19.03 -26.23
N ALA A 5 16.89 -18.26 -26.92
CA ALA A 5 16.46 -17.21 -27.85
C ALA A 5 15.66 -17.73 -29.05
N GLU A 6 16.03 -18.90 -29.58
CA GLU A 6 15.35 -19.51 -30.73
C GLU A 6 13.97 -20.04 -30.32
N LEU A 7 13.87 -20.66 -29.14
CA LEU A 7 12.59 -21.10 -28.59
C LEU A 7 11.67 -19.92 -28.28
N ALA A 8 12.21 -18.81 -27.76
CA ALA A 8 11.45 -17.59 -27.51
C ALA A 8 10.89 -16.97 -28.79
N ALA A 9 11.72 -16.89 -29.84
CA ALA A 9 11.28 -16.44 -31.16
C ALA A 9 10.23 -17.37 -31.77
N GLY A 10 10.27 -18.66 -31.42
CA GLY A 10 9.25 -19.65 -31.74
C GLY A 10 7.97 -19.56 -30.90
N GLY A 11 7.88 -18.62 -29.95
CA GLY A 11 6.70 -18.38 -29.12
C GLY A 11 6.59 -19.30 -27.89
N VAL A 12 7.63 -20.07 -27.56
CA VAL A 12 7.67 -20.88 -26.33
C VAL A 12 7.74 -19.93 -25.13
N SER A 13 6.95 -20.21 -24.09
CA SER A 13 6.94 -19.37 -22.89
C SER A 13 8.18 -19.60 -22.02
N THR A 14 8.50 -18.61 -21.18
CA THR A 14 9.63 -18.68 -20.24
C THR A 14 9.49 -19.83 -19.25
N MET A 15 8.26 -20.15 -18.84
CA MET A 15 7.98 -21.29 -17.96
C MET A 15 8.19 -22.63 -18.66
N GLU A 16 7.74 -22.77 -19.91
CA GLU A 16 7.98 -24.00 -20.68
C GLU A 16 9.47 -24.25 -20.94
N MET A 17 10.28 -23.20 -21.12
CA MET A 17 11.73 -23.34 -21.19
C MET A 17 12.32 -23.78 -19.85
N TYR A 18 11.88 -23.19 -18.75
CA TYR A 18 12.34 -23.56 -17.41
C TYR A 18 12.03 -25.03 -17.09
N ASP A 19 10.79 -25.47 -17.34
CA ASP A 19 10.36 -26.87 -17.18
C ASP A 19 11.07 -27.82 -18.15
N GLY A 20 11.47 -27.31 -19.33
CA GLY A 20 12.30 -27.99 -20.31
C GLY A 20 13.78 -28.12 -19.94
N GLY A 21 14.18 -27.59 -18.78
CA GLY A 21 15.53 -27.71 -18.23
C GLY A 21 16.49 -26.56 -18.57
N TYR A 22 16.01 -25.47 -19.16
CA TYR A 22 16.83 -24.27 -19.36
C TYR A 22 17.05 -23.55 -18.03
N THR A 23 18.29 -23.16 -17.76
CA THR A 23 18.62 -22.41 -16.54
C THR A 23 18.18 -20.96 -16.66
N LEU A 24 17.82 -20.36 -15.52
CA LEU A 24 17.50 -18.94 -15.42
C LEU A 24 18.62 -18.03 -15.98
N ALA A 25 19.89 -18.44 -15.82
CA ALA A 25 21.05 -17.72 -16.35
C ALA A 25 21.11 -17.75 -17.88
N GLU A 26 20.82 -18.90 -18.51
CA GLU A 26 20.73 -19.02 -19.97
C GLU A 26 19.59 -18.19 -20.53
N MET A 27 18.43 -18.21 -19.88
CA MET A 27 17.29 -17.39 -20.27
C MET A 27 17.59 -15.89 -20.14
N LYS A 28 18.24 -15.48 -19.06
CA LYS A 28 18.66 -14.09 -18.85
C LYS A 28 19.68 -13.62 -19.90
N LEU A 29 20.67 -14.45 -20.22
CA LEU A 29 21.66 -14.12 -21.25
C LEU A 29 21.04 -14.02 -22.65
N ALA A 30 19.98 -14.79 -22.91
CA ALA A 30 19.20 -14.72 -24.13
C ALA A 30 18.25 -13.49 -24.19
N SER A 31 18.17 -12.67 -23.13
CA SER A 31 17.15 -11.62 -22.96
C SER A 31 15.71 -12.13 -23.06
N VAL A 32 15.51 -13.42 -22.78
CA VAL A 32 14.22 -14.11 -22.82
C VAL A 32 13.73 -14.26 -21.39
N THR A 33 13.33 -13.16 -20.76
CA THR A 33 12.99 -13.18 -19.35
C THR A 33 11.71 -12.40 -19.05
N ALA A 34 10.61 -13.14 -18.94
CA ALA A 34 9.42 -12.65 -18.27
C ALA A 34 9.47 -13.14 -16.81
N VAL A 35 9.86 -12.26 -15.90
CA VAL A 35 10.00 -12.61 -14.48
C VAL A 35 8.63 -12.94 -13.85
N GLY A 36 7.55 -12.31 -14.30
CA GLY A 36 6.20 -12.56 -13.78
C GLY A 36 5.74 -14.01 -13.94
N PRO A 37 5.77 -14.60 -15.15
CA PRO A 37 5.49 -16.03 -15.34
C PRO A 37 6.33 -16.94 -14.46
N LEU A 38 7.62 -16.64 -14.28
CA LEU A 38 8.49 -17.44 -13.45
C LEU A 38 8.10 -17.39 -11.96
N LEU A 39 7.77 -16.20 -11.45
CA LEU A 39 7.27 -16.04 -10.08
C LEU A 39 5.92 -16.73 -9.89
N ALA A 40 5.00 -16.58 -10.85
CA ALA A 40 3.70 -17.26 -10.84
C ALA A 40 3.83 -18.79 -10.93
N GLY A 41 4.87 -19.27 -11.62
CA GLY A 41 5.27 -20.67 -11.70
C GLY A 41 5.97 -21.21 -10.45
N GLY A 42 6.15 -20.39 -9.40
CA GLY A 42 6.73 -20.80 -8.12
C GLY A 42 8.25 -20.77 -8.08
N VAL A 43 8.93 -20.15 -9.05
CA VAL A 43 10.38 -19.98 -8.99
C VAL A 43 10.71 -18.89 -7.94
N PRO A 44 11.47 -19.21 -6.88
CA PRO A 44 11.71 -18.28 -5.78
C PRO A 44 12.66 -17.14 -6.19
N ALA A 45 12.50 -15.97 -5.55
CA ALA A 45 13.34 -14.80 -5.78
C ALA A 45 14.84 -15.07 -5.51
N GLU A 46 15.17 -16.00 -4.61
CA GLU A 46 16.55 -16.44 -4.35
C GLU A 46 17.20 -17.04 -5.61
N ALA A 47 16.48 -17.94 -6.31
CA ALA A 47 16.97 -18.56 -7.53
C ALA A 47 17.16 -17.51 -8.64
N MET A 48 16.26 -16.52 -8.71
CA MET A 48 16.40 -15.38 -9.62
C MET A 48 17.66 -14.58 -9.30
N ARG A 49 17.90 -14.29 -8.03
CA ARG A 49 19.10 -13.56 -7.60
C ARG A 49 20.38 -14.31 -7.98
N SER A 50 20.45 -15.61 -7.69
CA SER A 50 21.60 -16.44 -8.06
C SER A 50 21.82 -16.52 -9.57
N ALA A 51 20.76 -16.39 -10.36
CA ALA A 51 20.81 -16.30 -11.82
C ALA A 51 21.14 -14.90 -12.36
N GLY A 52 21.37 -13.92 -11.46
CA GLY A 52 21.80 -12.57 -11.80
C GLY A 52 20.67 -11.59 -12.06
N PHE A 53 19.41 -11.92 -11.73
CA PHE A 53 18.29 -10.98 -11.85
C PHE A 53 18.43 -9.81 -10.87
N THR A 54 18.02 -8.63 -11.29
CA THR A 54 18.02 -7.41 -10.47
C THR A 54 16.68 -7.25 -9.76
N ALA A 55 16.68 -6.52 -8.64
CA ALA A 55 15.45 -6.19 -7.93
C ALA A 55 14.43 -5.46 -8.81
N GLN A 56 14.88 -4.63 -9.76
CA GLN A 56 14.01 -3.96 -10.72
C GLN A 56 13.26 -4.94 -11.62
N GLU A 57 13.96 -5.96 -12.14
CA GLU A 57 13.34 -7.00 -12.98
C GLU A 57 12.30 -7.79 -12.18
N LEU A 58 12.60 -8.10 -10.92
CA LEU A 58 11.65 -8.75 -10.01
C LEU A 58 10.41 -7.89 -9.77
N ARG A 59 10.60 -6.60 -9.47
CA ARG A 59 9.49 -5.67 -9.22
C ARG A 59 8.58 -5.53 -10.44
N LEU A 60 9.16 -5.35 -11.63
CA LEU A 60 8.40 -5.28 -12.89
C LEU A 60 7.70 -6.61 -13.21
N GLY A 61 8.26 -7.73 -12.75
CA GLY A 61 7.62 -9.05 -12.76
C GLY A 61 6.51 -9.22 -11.73
N GLY A 62 6.25 -8.25 -10.85
CA GLY A 62 5.24 -8.33 -9.80
C GLY A 62 5.69 -9.07 -8.54
N CYS A 63 7.00 -9.22 -8.32
CA CYS A 63 7.52 -9.72 -7.06
C CYS A 63 7.18 -8.73 -5.94
N PRO A 64 6.58 -9.17 -4.82
CA PRO A 64 6.41 -8.31 -3.66
C PRO A 64 7.75 -8.14 -2.93
N ALA A 65 7.90 -7.02 -2.19
CA ALA A 65 9.17 -6.63 -1.58
C ALA A 65 9.63 -7.62 -0.51
N ASP A 66 8.70 -8.23 0.22
CA ASP A 66 8.96 -9.24 1.23
C ASP A 66 9.58 -10.51 0.63
N ALA A 67 9.02 -11.00 -0.48
CA ALA A 67 9.57 -12.14 -1.20
C ALA A 67 10.96 -11.83 -1.78
N ALA A 68 11.17 -10.62 -2.30
CA ALA A 68 12.48 -10.21 -2.81
C ALA A 68 13.51 -10.10 -1.66
N PHE A 69 13.12 -9.53 -0.52
CA PHE A 69 13.98 -9.44 0.66
C PHE A 69 14.35 -10.83 1.21
N LEU A 70 13.38 -11.74 1.34
CA LEU A 70 13.61 -13.13 1.74
C LEU A 70 14.47 -13.89 0.70
N GLY A 71 14.38 -13.51 -0.58
CA GLY A 71 15.26 -14.00 -1.65
C GLY A 71 16.70 -13.49 -1.57
N GLY A 72 17.04 -12.70 -0.54
CA GLY A 72 18.39 -12.23 -0.27
C GLY A 72 18.78 -10.94 -0.97
N PHE A 73 17.83 -10.23 -1.60
CA PHE A 73 18.09 -8.86 -2.07
C PHE A 73 18.24 -7.92 -0.87
N THR A 74 19.30 -7.13 -0.90
CA THR A 74 19.57 -6.10 0.11
C THR A 74 18.60 -4.93 -0.04
N GLN A 75 18.43 -4.18 1.04
CA GLN A 75 17.55 -3.01 1.05
C GLN A 75 17.96 -1.97 0.01
N ALA A 76 19.27 -1.74 -0.16
CA ALA A 76 19.80 -0.84 -1.18
C ALA A 76 19.46 -1.32 -2.61
N GLU A 77 19.52 -2.64 -2.86
CA GLU A 77 19.10 -3.22 -4.14
C GLU A 77 17.60 -3.07 -4.36
N LEU A 78 16.77 -3.25 -3.33
CA LEU A 78 15.32 -3.04 -3.43
C LEU A 78 14.98 -1.58 -3.72
N LYS A 79 15.58 -0.62 -3.00
CA LYS A 79 15.39 0.80 -3.26
C LYS A 79 15.84 1.15 -4.68
N ALA A 80 17.03 0.73 -5.10
CA ALA A 80 17.53 0.95 -6.47
C ALA A 80 16.67 0.24 -7.53
N GLY A 81 16.02 -0.87 -7.17
CA GLY A 81 15.06 -1.58 -7.99
C GLY A 81 13.74 -0.83 -8.18
N GLY A 82 13.51 0.24 -7.42
CA GLY A 82 12.29 1.06 -7.45
C GLY A 82 11.16 0.51 -6.60
N TYR A 83 11.45 -0.33 -5.59
CA TYR A 83 10.48 -0.59 -4.53
C TYR A 83 10.32 0.69 -3.71
N ASP A 84 9.09 1.13 -3.52
CA ASP A 84 8.76 2.32 -2.73
C ASP A 84 8.36 1.95 -1.29
N PRO A 85 8.23 2.92 -0.38
CA PRO A 85 7.83 2.66 1.01
C PRO A 85 6.54 1.83 1.19
N LYS A 86 5.54 1.97 0.31
CA LYS A 86 4.31 1.15 0.41
C LYS A 86 4.58 -0.31 0.11
N HIS A 87 5.48 -0.63 -0.82
CA HIS A 87 5.89 -2.02 -1.04
C HIS A 87 6.56 -2.60 0.21
N MET A 88 7.36 -1.79 0.91
CA MET A 88 8.06 -2.21 2.12
C MET A 88 7.13 -2.29 3.34
N SER A 89 5.97 -1.63 3.34
CA SER A 89 4.99 -1.72 4.43
C SER A 89 4.47 -3.15 4.66
N ALA A 90 4.49 -4.01 3.64
CA ALA A 90 4.13 -5.43 3.75
C ALA A 90 5.08 -6.22 4.68
N LEU A 91 6.31 -5.73 4.88
CA LEU A 91 7.25 -6.28 5.85
C LEU A 91 6.92 -5.90 7.30
N GLY A 92 5.87 -5.10 7.52
CA GLY A 92 5.52 -4.55 8.83
C GLY A 92 6.40 -3.37 9.25
N LEU A 93 7.27 -2.88 8.36
CA LEU A 93 8.19 -1.78 8.61
C LEU A 93 7.44 -0.45 8.72
N ARG A 94 7.82 0.35 9.69
CA ARG A 94 7.33 1.71 9.92
C ARG A 94 8.08 2.73 9.07
N PRO A 95 7.49 3.92 8.83
CA PRO A 95 8.18 5.01 8.13
C PRO A 95 9.55 5.38 8.73
N GLY A 96 9.67 5.43 10.06
CA GLY A 96 10.95 5.69 10.74
C GLY A 96 12.04 4.68 10.37
N GLU A 97 11.71 3.39 10.42
CA GLU A 97 12.64 2.31 10.01
C GLU A 97 13.04 2.43 8.54
N LEU A 98 12.10 2.81 7.66
CA LEU A 98 12.39 2.99 6.24
C LEU A 98 13.32 4.19 5.98
N LEU A 99 13.21 5.26 6.75
CA LEU A 99 14.16 6.39 6.69
C LEU A 99 15.56 5.95 7.12
N GLU A 100 15.68 5.15 8.18
CA GLU A 100 16.97 4.56 8.61
C GLU A 100 17.56 3.61 7.54
N MET A 101 16.70 2.97 6.74
CA MET A 101 17.10 2.14 5.60
C MET A 101 17.49 2.96 4.36
N GLY A 102 17.48 4.30 4.47
CA GLY A 102 17.92 5.23 3.44
C GLY A 102 16.83 5.66 2.46
N TYR A 103 15.54 5.43 2.75
CA TYR A 103 14.46 6.15 2.06
C TYR A 103 14.45 7.61 2.48
N GLU A 104 14.00 8.48 1.58
CA GLU A 104 13.87 9.92 1.81
C GLU A 104 12.38 10.28 1.95
N VAL A 105 12.07 11.42 2.56
CA VAL A 105 10.68 11.87 2.80
C VAL A 105 9.90 11.99 1.48
N GLU A 106 10.59 12.40 0.41
CA GLU A 106 10.09 12.48 -0.96
C GLU A 106 9.64 11.11 -1.49
N ASP A 107 10.32 10.02 -1.10
CA ASP A 107 9.94 8.66 -1.53
C ASP A 107 8.55 8.29 -1.01
N PHE A 108 8.20 8.73 0.22
CA PHE A 108 6.87 8.50 0.79
C PHE A 108 5.80 9.35 0.12
N LEU A 109 6.11 10.62 -0.19
CA LEU A 109 5.19 11.47 -0.94
C LEU A 109 4.86 10.85 -2.31
N HIS A 110 5.88 10.37 -3.03
CA HIS A 110 5.69 9.70 -4.31
C HIS A 110 4.96 8.36 -4.20
N ALA A 111 5.14 7.64 -3.09
CA ALA A 111 4.35 6.45 -2.77
C ALA A 111 2.90 6.80 -2.35
N GLY A 112 2.57 8.08 -2.19
CA GLY A 112 1.22 8.57 -1.88
C GLY A 112 0.86 8.42 -0.41
N TYR A 113 1.83 8.58 0.49
CA TYR A 113 1.56 8.84 1.90
C TYR A 113 1.08 10.27 2.10
N CYS A 114 0.32 10.52 3.16
CA CYS A 114 0.06 11.86 3.68
C CYS A 114 1.08 12.22 4.77
N ALA A 115 1.24 13.52 5.04
CA ALA A 115 2.20 14.02 6.03
C ALA A 115 1.93 13.45 7.44
N ARG A 116 0.66 13.20 7.76
CA ARG A 116 0.26 12.64 9.06
C ARG A 116 0.75 11.22 9.25
N GLU A 117 0.69 10.38 8.21
CA GLU A 117 1.20 9.01 8.27
C GLU A 117 2.71 8.95 8.54
N LEU A 118 3.47 9.96 8.11
CA LEU A 118 4.89 10.07 8.44
C LEU A 118 5.12 10.69 9.82
N TYR A 119 4.32 11.70 10.18
CA TYR A 119 4.49 12.46 11.42
C TYR A 119 4.09 11.66 12.67
N GLU A 120 3.02 10.86 12.58
CA GLU A 120 2.52 10.02 13.67
C GLU A 120 3.14 8.61 13.66
N ALA A 121 4.24 8.41 12.93
CA ALA A 121 4.85 7.09 12.73
C ALA A 121 5.50 6.49 14.00
N ASP A 122 5.90 7.32 14.97
CA ASP A 122 6.51 6.87 16.22
C ASP A 122 6.32 7.88 17.37
N ASP A 123 6.01 7.38 18.58
CA ASP A 123 5.91 8.19 19.80
C ASP A 123 7.30 8.48 20.42
N ASP A 124 8.35 7.73 20.04
CA ASP A 124 9.71 7.79 20.64
C ASP A 124 10.80 8.25 19.65
N TYR A 125 10.47 8.38 18.35
CA TYR A 125 11.39 8.86 17.31
C TYR A 125 11.27 10.38 17.17
N ASP A 126 12.39 11.10 17.05
CA ASP A 126 12.42 12.56 16.77
C ASP A 126 11.84 12.94 15.39
N GLY A 127 11.24 11.97 14.68
CA GLY A 127 10.26 12.20 13.62
C GLY A 127 10.82 12.81 12.34
N VAL A 128 9.99 12.81 11.31
CA VAL A 128 10.16 13.75 10.21
C VAL A 128 9.64 15.10 10.67
N THR A 129 10.48 16.13 10.61
CA THR A 129 10.10 17.49 10.99
C THR A 129 9.12 18.10 10.00
N THR A 130 8.37 19.11 10.44
CA THR A 130 7.45 19.84 9.56
C THR A 130 8.17 20.53 8.41
N GLU A 131 9.40 20.96 8.64
CA GLU A 131 10.30 21.58 7.67
C GLU A 131 10.71 20.57 6.59
N GLU A 132 11.04 19.34 6.97
CA GLU A 132 11.37 18.26 6.04
C GLU A 132 10.15 17.85 5.20
N LEU A 133 8.97 17.76 5.80
CA LEU A 133 7.72 17.50 5.06
C LEU A 133 7.47 18.59 4.01
N LEU A 134 7.63 19.86 4.37
CA LEU A 134 7.48 20.97 3.42
C LEU A 134 8.56 20.94 2.32
N ALA A 135 9.81 20.62 2.67
CA ALA A 135 10.91 20.51 1.72
C ALA A 135 10.67 19.38 0.71
N ALA A 136 10.12 18.26 1.18
CA ALA A 136 9.75 17.12 0.34
C ALA A 136 8.54 17.39 -0.56
N GLY A 137 7.79 18.47 -0.33
CA GLY A 137 6.68 18.90 -1.17
C GLY A 137 5.28 18.63 -0.60
N PHE A 138 5.16 18.21 0.65
CA PHE A 138 3.87 18.15 1.33
C PHE A 138 3.26 19.55 1.45
N SER A 139 1.93 19.63 1.39
CA SER A 139 1.28 20.92 1.37
C SER A 139 1.32 21.58 2.75
N LYS A 140 1.51 22.90 2.79
CA LYS A 140 1.45 23.64 4.07
C LYS A 140 0.14 23.41 4.83
N ARG A 141 -0.99 23.29 4.13
CA ARG A 141 -2.28 23.01 4.77
C ARG A 141 -2.29 21.68 5.51
N GLU A 142 -1.68 20.66 4.92
CA GLU A 142 -1.59 19.32 5.50
C GLU A 142 -0.67 19.33 6.72
N VAL A 143 0.51 19.94 6.59
CA VAL A 143 1.44 20.12 7.71
C VAL A 143 0.81 20.95 8.83
N ASP A 144 0.05 22.00 8.50
CA ASP A 144 -0.69 22.80 9.47
C ASP A 144 -1.77 21.96 10.20
N THR A 145 -2.25 20.84 9.65
CA THR A 145 -3.22 19.98 10.34
C THR A 145 -2.59 19.03 11.35
N LEU A 146 -1.27 18.84 11.30
CA LEU A 146 -0.55 17.95 12.21
C LEU A 146 -0.64 18.46 13.64
N GLY A 147 -0.86 17.55 14.58
CA GLY A 147 -0.98 17.86 16.01
C GLY A 147 -2.18 18.74 16.40
N LYS A 148 -3.06 19.10 15.47
CA LYS A 148 -4.28 19.86 15.79
C LYS A 148 -5.34 18.95 16.36
N SER A 149 -6.00 19.44 17.42
CA SER A 149 -7.21 18.79 17.91
C SER A 149 -8.34 18.88 16.89
N MET A 150 -9.26 17.92 16.93
CA MET A 150 -10.38 17.87 15.99
C MET A 150 -11.33 19.08 16.08
N THR A 151 -11.39 19.77 17.23
CA THR A 151 -12.13 21.03 17.37
C THR A 151 -11.47 22.17 16.58
N ALA A 152 -10.14 22.20 16.50
CA ALA A 152 -9.39 23.16 15.70
C ALA A 152 -9.48 22.89 14.18
N LEU A 153 -9.91 21.69 13.77
CA LEU A 153 -10.02 21.27 12.38
C LEU A 153 -11.39 21.60 11.73
N ARG A 154 -12.29 22.29 12.44
CA ARG A 154 -13.62 22.71 11.94
C ARG A 154 -13.60 23.60 10.69
N GLY A 155 -12.47 24.21 10.35
CA GLY A 155 -12.29 24.98 9.12
C GLY A 155 -12.00 24.15 7.87
N HIS A 156 -11.81 22.83 8.01
CA HIS A 156 -11.51 21.91 6.92
C HIS A 156 -12.73 21.06 6.56
N SER A 157 -12.89 20.75 5.29
CA SER A 157 -13.91 19.80 4.83
C SER A 157 -13.51 18.36 5.19
N PRO A 158 -14.48 17.46 5.45
CA PRO A 158 -14.19 16.04 5.67
C PRO A 158 -13.41 15.37 4.52
N ALA A 159 -13.58 15.85 3.29
CA ALA A 159 -12.84 15.38 2.13
C ALA A 159 -11.35 15.79 2.19
N GLU A 160 -11.04 17.02 2.63
CA GLU A 160 -9.65 17.44 2.87
C GLU A 160 -9.02 16.65 4.01
N LEU A 161 -9.74 16.50 5.13
CA LEU A 161 -9.26 15.73 6.27
C LEU A 161 -8.98 14.28 5.89
N ARG A 162 -9.80 13.68 5.02
CA ARG A 162 -9.49 12.34 4.47
C ARG A 162 -8.16 12.31 3.73
N ARG A 163 -7.88 13.31 2.89
CA ARG A 163 -6.64 13.38 2.13
C ARG A 163 -5.42 13.58 3.03
N PHE A 164 -5.61 14.25 4.16
CA PHE A 164 -4.59 14.39 5.20
C PHE A 164 -4.49 13.14 6.11
N GLY A 165 -5.22 12.06 5.79
CA GLY A 165 -5.12 10.77 6.46
C GLY A 165 -5.99 10.60 7.70
N PHE A 166 -6.93 11.49 7.99
CA PHE A 166 -7.85 11.31 9.12
C PHE A 166 -8.81 10.13 8.90
N ALA A 167 -9.10 9.37 9.95
CA ALA A 167 -10.03 8.25 9.92
C ALA A 167 -11.48 8.68 10.22
N ALA A 168 -12.44 7.86 9.79
CA ALA A 168 -13.86 8.13 10.04
C ALA A 168 -14.22 8.22 11.54
N ALA A 169 -13.52 7.47 12.40
CA ALA A 169 -13.65 7.53 13.86
C ALA A 169 -13.30 8.92 14.40
N GLU A 170 -12.22 9.51 13.89
CA GLU A 170 -11.72 10.81 14.33
C GLU A 170 -12.69 11.92 13.91
N LEU A 171 -13.23 11.84 12.69
CA LEU A 171 -14.29 12.75 12.23
C LEU A 171 -15.56 12.61 13.08
N LYS A 172 -15.91 11.40 13.51
CA LYS A 172 -17.05 11.14 14.41
C LYS A 172 -16.86 11.78 15.79
N GLY A 173 -15.72 11.53 16.44
CA GLY A 173 -15.36 12.17 17.71
C GLY A 173 -15.25 13.69 17.55
N GLY A 174 -14.87 14.10 16.35
CA GLY A 174 -14.96 15.43 15.83
C GLY A 174 -16.34 15.93 15.52
N GLY A 175 -17.46 15.27 15.80
CA GLY A 175 -18.79 15.84 15.57
C GLY A 175 -19.14 16.19 14.11
N PHE A 176 -18.43 15.65 13.12
CA PHE A 176 -18.89 15.67 11.73
C PHE A 176 -20.06 14.71 11.57
N SER A 177 -21.03 15.08 10.73
CA SER A 177 -22.21 14.25 10.52
C SER A 177 -21.91 13.09 9.56
N LEU A 178 -22.63 11.97 9.76
CA LEU A 178 -22.46 10.78 8.94
C LEU A 178 -22.66 11.04 7.42
N PRO A 179 -23.63 11.86 6.97
CA PRO A 179 -23.73 12.25 5.56
C PRO A 179 -22.48 12.98 5.04
N GLU A 180 -21.93 13.94 5.79
CA GLU A 180 -20.73 14.67 5.36
C GLU A 180 -19.52 13.75 5.23
N VAL A 181 -19.35 12.81 6.18
CA VAL A 181 -18.28 11.80 6.10
C VAL A 181 -18.51 10.86 4.91
N ARG A 182 -19.76 10.49 4.60
CA ARG A 182 -20.06 9.68 3.42
C ARG A 182 -19.79 10.42 2.11
N GLU A 183 -20.13 11.70 2.02
CA GLU A 183 -19.85 12.57 0.86
C GLU A 183 -18.36 12.81 0.64
N ALA A 184 -17.55 12.81 1.71
CA ALA A 184 -16.09 12.76 1.63
C ALA A 184 -15.52 11.43 1.09
N GLY A 185 -16.40 10.49 0.75
CA GLY A 185 -16.12 9.26 0.04
C GLY A 185 -15.82 8.07 0.95
N TYR A 186 -15.89 8.20 2.27
CA TYR A 186 -15.58 7.08 3.17
C TYR A 186 -16.56 5.92 2.90
N SER A 187 -16.01 4.72 2.79
CA SER A 187 -16.73 3.48 2.55
C SER A 187 -17.55 3.08 3.78
N LEU A 188 -18.56 2.22 3.58
CA LEU A 188 -19.32 1.69 4.71
C LEU A 188 -18.44 0.85 5.65
N ALA A 189 -17.41 0.18 5.13
CA ALA A 189 -16.45 -0.57 5.95
C ALA A 189 -15.64 0.37 6.85
N GLU A 190 -15.10 1.46 6.30
CA GLU A 190 -14.39 2.50 7.08
C GLU A 190 -15.31 3.15 8.14
N LEU A 191 -16.60 3.30 7.84
CA LEU A 191 -17.59 3.77 8.82
C LEU A 191 -17.86 2.72 9.90
N CYS A 192 -17.92 1.43 9.57
CA CYS A 192 -18.05 0.36 10.54
C CYS A 192 -16.87 0.33 11.51
N GLU A 193 -15.65 0.36 10.98
CA GLU A 193 -14.40 0.47 11.76
C GLU A 193 -14.36 1.77 12.57
N GLY A 194 -14.90 2.85 12.01
CA GLY A 194 -15.10 4.13 12.68
C GLY A 194 -16.09 4.09 13.85
N GLY A 195 -16.68 2.93 14.16
CA GLY A 195 -17.62 2.72 15.24
C GLY A 195 -19.01 3.32 14.98
N TYR A 196 -19.36 3.63 13.73
CA TYR A 196 -20.74 3.94 13.38
C TYR A 196 -21.60 2.68 13.49
N SER A 197 -22.85 2.82 13.93
CA SER A 197 -23.79 1.70 14.00
C SER A 197 -24.55 1.53 12.68
N TRP A 198 -24.94 0.29 12.37
CA TRP A 198 -25.74 0.00 11.18
C TRP A 198 -27.06 0.80 11.17
N LYS A 199 -27.68 1.02 12.34
CA LYS A 199 -28.91 1.82 12.46
C LYS A 199 -28.69 3.26 12.00
N GLN A 200 -27.56 3.87 12.36
CA GLN A 200 -27.22 5.23 11.90
C GLN A 200 -27.04 5.26 10.38
N CYS A 201 -26.38 4.26 9.81
CA CYS A 201 -26.19 4.17 8.35
C CYS A 201 -27.52 3.98 7.60
N VAL A 202 -28.44 3.16 8.10
CA VAL A 202 -29.79 3.02 7.51
C VAL A 202 -30.55 4.34 7.58
N VAL A 203 -30.59 4.99 8.75
CA VAL A 203 -31.39 6.20 8.98
C VAL A 203 -30.82 7.40 8.22
N SER A 204 -29.51 7.64 8.31
CA SER A 204 -28.89 8.86 7.77
C SER A 204 -28.45 8.73 6.32
N LEU A 205 -28.01 7.54 5.88
CA LEU A 205 -27.47 7.32 4.54
C LEU A 205 -28.44 6.55 3.62
N LYS A 206 -29.57 6.06 4.15
CA LYS A 206 -30.48 5.15 3.44
C LYS A 206 -29.76 3.90 2.90
N ALA A 207 -28.68 3.48 3.58
CA ALA A 207 -27.93 2.29 3.22
C ALA A 207 -28.81 1.04 3.34
N THR A 208 -28.67 0.12 2.40
CA THR A 208 -29.40 -1.14 2.41
C THR A 208 -28.73 -2.13 3.36
N TYR A 209 -29.53 -3.08 3.89
CA TYR A 209 -28.98 -4.13 4.76
C TYR A 209 -27.96 -5.02 4.04
N ALA A 210 -28.10 -5.22 2.73
CA ALA A 210 -27.12 -5.97 1.94
C ALA A 210 -25.74 -5.28 1.96
N GLU A 211 -25.69 -3.99 1.68
CA GLU A 211 -24.45 -3.20 1.71
C GLU A 211 -23.81 -3.17 3.10
N LEU A 212 -24.63 -3.16 4.17
CA LEU A 212 -24.15 -3.15 5.55
C LEU A 212 -23.58 -4.51 5.97
N ILE A 213 -24.16 -5.62 5.50
CA ILE A 213 -23.62 -6.96 5.73
C ILE A 213 -22.28 -7.11 5.00
N GLU A 214 -22.19 -6.66 3.75
CA GLU A 214 -20.94 -6.66 2.98
C GLU A 214 -19.87 -5.81 3.63
N ALA A 215 -20.24 -4.65 4.18
CA ALA A 215 -19.35 -3.76 4.92
C ALA A 215 -18.95 -4.26 6.31
N GLY A 216 -19.45 -5.43 6.75
CA GLY A 216 -19.02 -6.06 8.00
C GLY A 216 -19.75 -5.61 9.27
N PHE A 217 -20.88 -4.89 9.15
CA PHE A 217 -21.64 -4.46 10.34
C PHE A 217 -22.25 -5.65 11.11
N VAL A 218 -21.86 -5.80 12.37
CA VAL A 218 -22.44 -6.79 13.29
C VAL A 218 -23.85 -6.34 13.70
N GLY A 219 -24.82 -7.26 13.67
CA GLY A 219 -26.23 -6.98 14.00
C GLY A 219 -27.09 -6.50 12.82
N ALA A 220 -26.52 -6.35 11.62
CA ALA A 220 -27.29 -6.18 10.39
C ALA A 220 -27.85 -7.51 9.84
N ARG A 221 -27.68 -8.63 10.57
CA ARG A 221 -28.14 -9.98 10.20
C ARG A 221 -29.53 -10.27 10.78
N GLY A 222 -30.34 -11.01 10.02
CA GLY A 222 -31.79 -11.23 10.10
C GLY A 222 -32.54 -11.28 11.44
N GLN A 223 -31.87 -11.45 12.58
CA GLN A 223 -32.52 -11.68 13.89
C GLN A 223 -32.68 -10.41 14.74
N ASP A 224 -31.85 -9.38 14.55
CA ASP A 224 -32.02 -8.05 15.17
C ASP A 224 -33.01 -7.15 14.40
N MET A 225 -33.63 -7.69 13.34
CA MET A 225 -34.53 -7.01 12.40
C MET A 225 -35.99 -6.99 12.86
N ARG A 226 -36.28 -6.50 14.08
CA ARG A 226 -37.65 -6.08 14.43
C ARG A 226 -37.71 -4.58 14.68
N PRO A 227 -38.78 -3.91 14.20
CA PRO A 227 -39.01 -2.49 14.48
C PRO A 227 -39.18 -2.23 15.99
#